data_AF-A0A443STE6-F1
#
_entry.id   AF-A0A443STE6-F1
#
_cell.length_a   1.000
_cell.length_b   1.000
_cell.length_c   1.000
_cell.angle_alpha   90.00
_cell.angle_beta   90.00
_cell.angle_gamma   90.00
#
_symmetry.space_group_name_H-M   'P 1'
#
loop_
_entity.id
_entity.type
_entity.pdbx_description
1 polymer ?
#
loop_
_entity_poly.entity_id
_entity_poly.type
_entity_poly.pdbx_seq_one_letter_code
_entity_poly.pdbx_strand_id
1 'polypeptide(L)'
;EDWRIQHIGAPRELITEKYRQLGPPTDNLFSNNAHSFHEMSVLILFSSLVLLWMFRDPHFFKGWMHFFDEIKPKDATAAIFIVILLFVIPSQPRGLQPRVGLLDWNCVQRKLPWGIVLLRGGGFSMALAVTTSGLSELIGTQLSHLSFISLFGIIIVFSVLTAVCTEFASNSATATVLLPIAAQLASHLQVNLLLLLIPITLCSSFAFVLPVGTPANALVFEHAKLKATDMIIPGLITKLICVVVMLLNLYTFGSYLFDLHSSPNI
;
A
#
# COMPACT_ATOMS: atom_id res chain seq x y z
N GLU A 1 -39.24 5.37 -11.26
CA GLU A 1 -38.19 6.30 -10.77
C GLU A 1 -38.06 6.38 -9.23
N ASP A 2 -38.92 5.72 -8.44
CA ASP A 2 -38.99 5.96 -6.98
C ASP A 2 -38.15 5.07 -6.05
N TRP A 3 -37.43 4.05 -6.54
CA TRP A 3 -36.65 3.16 -5.65
C TRP A 3 -35.46 3.84 -4.97
N ARG A 4 -34.95 4.93 -5.57
CA ARG A 4 -33.76 5.66 -5.12
C ARG A 4 -34.02 6.60 -3.94
N ILE A 5 -35.25 7.07 -3.73
CA ILE A 5 -35.54 8.14 -2.75
C ILE A 5 -35.84 7.56 -1.35
N GLN A 6 -36.45 6.37 -1.26
CA GLN A 6 -36.70 5.69 0.03
C GLN A 6 -35.43 5.19 0.73
N HIS A 7 -34.36 4.89 -0.01
CA HIS A 7 -33.12 4.32 0.55
C HIS A 7 -32.09 5.36 0.99
N ILE A 8 -32.38 6.66 0.91
CA ILE A 8 -31.45 7.71 1.36
C ILE A 8 -31.68 8.06 2.84
N GLY A 9 -32.90 7.85 3.36
CA GLY A 9 -33.24 8.07 4.77
C GLY A 9 -32.70 6.97 5.69
N ALA A 10 -32.85 5.70 5.29
CA ALA A 10 -32.45 4.55 6.11
C ALA A 10 -30.95 4.55 6.49
N PRO A 11 -29.98 4.86 5.59
CA PRO A 11 -28.58 4.98 5.95
C PRO A 11 -28.31 6.13 6.93
N ARG A 12 -29.00 7.26 6.79
CA ARG A 12 -28.86 8.38 7.74
C ARG A 12 -29.37 8.04 9.12
N GLU A 13 -30.50 7.34 9.21
CA GLU A 13 -31.03 6.85 10.48
C GLU A 13 -30.10 5.82 11.12
N LEU A 14 -29.59 4.87 10.33
CA LEU A 14 -28.65 3.85 10.79
C LEU A 14 -27.31 4.45 11.22
N ILE A 15 -26.82 5.46 10.50
CA ILE A 15 -25.64 6.25 10.89
C ILE A 15 -25.93 6.97 12.20
N THR A 16 -27.06 7.66 12.32
CA THR A 16 -27.43 8.41 13.54
C THR A 16 -27.62 7.47 14.73
N GLU A 17 -28.15 6.27 14.50
CA GLU A 17 -28.33 5.23 15.51
C GLU A 17 -26.99 4.64 15.94
N LYS A 18 -26.10 4.31 15.00
CA LYS A 18 -24.71 3.91 15.28
C LYS A 18 -23.93 5.02 16.01
N TYR A 19 -24.12 6.27 15.63
CA TYR A 19 -23.51 7.44 16.29
C TYR A 19 -24.04 7.61 17.71
N ARG A 20 -25.34 7.40 17.92
CA ARG A 20 -25.98 7.42 19.24
C ARG A 20 -25.52 6.23 20.10
N GLN A 21 -25.24 5.07 19.50
CA GLN A 21 -24.65 3.90 20.16
C GLN A 21 -23.17 4.10 20.54
N LEU A 22 -22.43 4.94 19.79
CA LEU A 22 -21.05 5.31 20.11
C LEU A 22 -20.95 6.33 21.27
N GLY A 23 -22.07 6.96 21.65
CA GLY A 23 -22.11 8.08 22.59
C GLY A 23 -21.83 9.42 21.89
N PRO A 24 -22.27 10.55 22.47
CA PRO A 24 -22.21 11.85 21.79
C PRO A 24 -20.76 12.26 21.50
N PRO A 25 -20.42 12.63 20.24
CA PRO A 25 -19.21 13.38 19.98
C PRO A 25 -19.46 14.81 20.42
N THR A 26 -18.80 15.19 21.52
CA THR A 26 -18.05 16.45 21.58
C THR A 26 -18.76 17.72 21.07
N ASP A 27 -19.94 18.06 21.58
CA ASP A 27 -20.43 19.46 21.51
C ASP A 27 -19.75 20.37 22.55
N ASN A 28 -19.01 19.78 23.48
CA ASN A 28 -18.21 20.49 24.47
C ASN A 28 -16.78 19.97 24.40
N LEU A 29 -15.87 20.75 23.84
CA LEU A 29 -14.43 20.48 23.75
C LEU A 29 -13.76 20.22 25.14
N PHE A 30 -14.50 20.44 26.23
CA PHE A 30 -14.09 20.24 27.62
C PHE A 30 -15.02 19.33 28.45
N SER A 31 -15.94 18.59 27.82
CA SER A 31 -16.76 17.62 28.57
C SER A 31 -15.94 16.38 28.93
N ASN A 32 -15.87 16.09 30.23
CA ASN A 32 -15.10 15.02 30.88
C ASN A 32 -15.58 13.60 30.48
N ASN A 33 -15.39 13.19 29.23
CA ASN A 33 -15.54 11.78 28.82
C ASN A 33 -14.21 11.25 28.29
N ALA A 34 -13.65 10.26 29.00
CA ALA A 34 -12.39 9.58 28.69
C ALA A 34 -12.27 9.07 27.23
N HIS A 35 -13.40 8.81 26.56
CA HIS A 35 -13.45 8.39 25.16
C HIS A 35 -13.09 9.51 24.18
N SER A 36 -13.48 10.76 24.46
CA SER A 36 -13.19 11.91 23.59
C SER A 36 -11.70 12.29 23.62
N PHE A 37 -11.04 12.17 24.78
CA PHE A 37 -9.59 12.43 24.87
C PHE A 37 -8.77 11.42 24.08
N HIS A 38 -9.16 10.15 24.10
CA HIS A 38 -8.52 9.10 23.30
C HIS A 38 -8.59 9.41 21.81
N GLU A 39 -9.79 9.66 21.30
CA GLU A 39 -10.02 9.91 19.87
C GLU A 39 -9.26 11.15 19.41
N MET A 40 -9.31 12.23 20.20
CA MET A 40 -8.58 13.47 19.89
C MET A 40 -7.07 13.25 19.91
N SER A 41 -6.55 12.54 20.90
CA SER A 41 -5.11 12.27 21.01
C SER A 41 -4.60 11.40 19.85
N VAL A 42 -5.36 10.36 19.46
CA VAL A 42 -5.03 9.54 18.29
C VAL A 42 -5.11 10.37 17.01
N LEU A 43 -6.11 11.24 16.86
CA LEU A 43 -6.24 12.12 15.70
C LEU A 43 -5.06 13.10 15.58
N ILE A 44 -4.62 13.68 16.69
CA ILE A 44 -3.45 14.58 16.74
C ILE A 44 -2.19 13.82 16.35
N LEU A 45 -1.97 12.62 16.88
CA LEU A 45 -0.80 11.81 16.56
C LEU A 45 -0.81 11.33 15.11
N PHE A 46 -1.97 10.95 14.57
CA PHE A 46 -2.12 10.59 13.16
C PHE A 46 -1.86 11.79 12.24
N SER A 47 -2.42 12.96 12.56
CA SER A 47 -2.17 14.19 11.82
C SER A 47 -0.70 14.59 11.87
N SER A 48 -0.07 14.44 13.04
CA SER A 48 1.37 14.65 13.22
C SER A 48 2.18 13.70 12.34
N LEU A 49 1.83 12.41 12.28
CA LEU A 49 2.49 11.45 11.40
C LEU A 49 2.44 11.87 9.93
N VAL A 50 1.27 12.31 9.45
CA VAL A 50 1.09 12.80 8.07
C VAL A 50 1.96 14.03 7.81
N LEU A 51 1.99 14.98 8.74
CA LEU A 51 2.85 16.16 8.64
C LEU A 51 4.34 15.79 8.66
N LEU A 52 4.74 14.84 9.50
CA LEU A 52 6.11 14.31 9.51
C LEU A 52 6.47 13.69 8.15
N TRP A 53 5.59 12.91 7.52
CA TRP A 53 5.87 12.38 6.18
C TRP A 53 5.95 13.48 5.11
N MET A 54 5.00 14.41 5.10
CA MET A 54 4.93 15.47 4.09
C MET A 54 6.14 16.42 4.17
N PHE A 55 6.60 16.76 5.37
CA PHE A 55 7.72 17.67 5.60
C PHE A 55 9.08 16.98 5.68
N ARG A 56 9.15 15.65 5.45
CA ARG A 56 10.41 14.91 5.46
C ARG A 56 11.39 15.43 4.44
N ASP A 57 10.96 15.44 3.19
CA ASP A 57 11.71 16.00 2.05
C ASP A 57 10.73 16.56 1.02
N PRO A 58 10.15 17.75 1.29
CA PRO A 58 9.10 18.32 0.44
C PRO A 58 9.62 18.82 -0.92
N HIS A 59 10.92 18.69 -1.22
CA HIS A 59 11.62 19.15 -2.43
C HIS A 59 11.55 20.66 -2.75
N PHE A 60 10.58 21.42 -2.20
CA PHE A 60 10.45 22.87 -2.34
C PHE A 60 11.31 23.65 -1.32
N PHE A 61 11.54 23.07 -0.15
CA PHE A 61 12.40 23.63 0.90
C PHE A 61 13.10 22.50 1.65
N LYS A 62 14.14 22.83 2.43
CA LYS A 62 14.87 21.85 3.25
C LYS A 62 13.92 21.23 4.27
N GLY A 63 13.52 19.98 4.03
CA GLY A 63 12.69 19.22 4.96
C GLY A 63 13.44 18.86 6.25
N TRP A 64 12.71 18.38 7.27
CA TRP A 64 13.31 18.11 8.58
C TRP A 64 14.39 17.02 8.56
N MET A 65 14.42 16.18 7.52
CA MET A 65 15.50 15.22 7.28
C MET A 65 16.88 15.89 7.22
N HIS A 66 16.96 17.13 6.74
CA HIS A 66 18.23 17.85 6.58
C HIS A 66 18.79 18.39 7.89
N PHE A 67 18.07 18.30 9.01
CA PHE A 67 18.63 18.60 10.33
C PHE A 67 19.52 17.47 10.87
N PHE A 68 19.49 16.30 10.22
CA PHE A 68 20.26 15.12 10.58
C PHE A 68 21.26 14.81 9.46
N ASP A 69 22.31 15.62 9.34
CA ASP A 69 23.27 15.59 8.22
C ASP A 69 23.98 14.23 8.05
N GLU A 70 24.29 13.53 9.15
CA GLU A 70 24.99 12.22 9.09
C GLU A 70 24.05 11.02 8.92
N ILE A 71 22.82 11.09 9.44
CA ILE A 71 21.86 9.98 9.44
C ILE A 71 20.57 10.47 8.79
N LYS A 72 20.42 10.21 7.49
CA LYS A 72 19.21 10.52 6.72
C LYS A 72 18.02 9.68 7.22
N PRO A 73 17.08 10.24 8.01
CA PRO A 73 16.02 9.45 8.62
C PRO A 73 14.99 9.02 7.55
N LYS A 74 14.53 7.77 7.62
CA LYS A 74 13.56 7.21 6.68
C LYS A 74 12.12 7.38 7.19
N ASP A 75 11.14 7.09 6.33
CA ASP A 75 9.70 7.13 6.71
C ASP A 75 9.36 6.25 7.91
N ALA A 76 10.10 5.15 8.07
CA ALA A 76 9.96 4.23 9.20
C ALA A 76 10.31 4.89 10.53
N THR A 77 11.28 5.82 10.56
CA THR A 77 11.69 6.52 11.78
C THR A 77 10.55 7.38 12.32
N ALA A 78 9.88 8.14 11.46
CA ALA A 78 8.71 8.95 11.82
C ALA A 78 7.55 8.06 12.33
N ALA A 79 7.29 6.94 11.66
CA ALA A 79 6.25 5.99 12.07
C ALA A 79 6.53 5.37 13.45
N ILE A 80 7.75 4.88 13.68
CA ILE A 80 8.15 4.28 14.96
C ILE A 80 8.11 5.33 16.08
N PHE A 81 8.52 6.56 15.82
CA PHE A 81 8.43 7.65 16.79
C PHE A 81 6.99 7.89 17.26
N ILE A 82 6.02 7.96 16.33
CA ILE A 82 4.60 8.11 16.67
C ILE A 82 4.06 6.87 17.40
N VAL A 83 4.49 5.66 17.04
CA VAL A 83 4.11 4.43 17.76
C VAL A 83 4.62 4.45 19.20
N ILE A 84 5.85 4.89 19.43
CA ILE A 84 6.39 5.06 20.79
C ILE A 84 5.53 6.07 21.58
N LEU A 85 5.14 7.20 20.98
CA LEU A 85 4.24 8.15 21.62
C LEU A 85 2.87 7.55 21.94
N LEU A 86 2.33 6.68 21.09
CA LEU A 86 1.07 5.96 21.39
C LEU A 86 1.19 5.03 22.60
N PHE A 87 2.38 4.46 22.87
CA PHE A 87 2.62 3.68 24.09
C PHE A 87 2.86 4.55 25.33
N VAL A 88 3.47 5.73 25.16
CA VAL A 88 3.84 6.63 26.27
C VAL A 88 2.67 7.50 26.73
N ILE A 89 1.86 8.03 25.81
CA ILE A 89 0.78 8.96 26.15
C ILE A 89 -0.35 8.16 26.83
N PRO A 90 -0.81 8.59 28.02
CA PRO A 90 -1.84 7.87 28.75
C PRO A 90 -3.20 8.09 28.12
N SER A 91 -3.97 7.02 28.10
CA SER A 91 -5.30 6.90 27.52
C SER A 91 -6.35 7.82 28.19
N GLN A 92 -6.13 8.15 29.46
CA GLN A 92 -6.88 9.15 30.21
C GLN A 92 -5.85 10.07 30.89
N PRO A 93 -6.05 11.40 30.91
CA PRO A 93 -5.09 12.32 31.55
C PRO A 93 -5.41 12.59 33.04
N ARG A 94 -6.67 12.43 33.49
CA ARG A 94 -7.08 12.67 34.90
C ARG A 94 -7.46 11.42 35.69
N GLY A 95 -6.76 11.14 36.80
CA GLY A 95 -7.07 10.11 37.81
C GLY A 95 -5.85 9.28 38.32
N LEU A 96 -5.97 8.69 39.51
CA LEU A 96 -4.85 8.24 40.36
C LEU A 96 -4.30 6.82 40.12
N GLN A 97 -4.80 6.06 39.15
CA GLN A 97 -4.36 4.67 38.90
C GLN A 97 -3.33 4.57 37.77
N PRO A 98 -2.41 3.58 37.79
CA PRO A 98 -1.46 3.33 36.70
C PRO A 98 -2.23 3.05 35.40
N ARG A 99 -1.88 3.80 34.35
CA ARG A 99 -2.71 3.90 33.13
C ARG A 99 -2.09 3.12 32.00
N VAL A 100 -2.95 2.42 31.27
CA VAL A 100 -2.62 1.86 29.97
C VAL A 100 -2.33 3.02 29.02
N GLY A 101 -1.34 2.87 28.13
CA GLY A 101 -1.10 3.83 27.05
C GLY A 101 -2.29 3.91 26.09
N LEU A 102 -2.26 4.86 25.14
CA LEU A 102 -3.24 4.90 24.04
C LEU A 102 -3.27 3.59 23.25
N LEU A 103 -2.13 2.91 23.16
CA LEU A 103 -1.98 1.63 22.49
C LEU A 103 -1.47 0.57 23.48
N ASP A 104 -2.21 -0.54 23.59
CA ASP A 104 -1.79 -1.71 24.34
C ASP A 104 -1.03 -2.71 23.45
N TRP A 105 -0.01 -3.37 23.99
CA TRP A 105 0.78 -4.37 23.26
C TRP A 105 -0.08 -5.53 22.80
N ASN A 106 -1.04 -5.99 23.62
CA ASN A 106 -1.95 -7.07 23.23
C ASN A 106 -2.81 -6.68 22.01
N CYS A 107 -3.15 -5.40 21.88
CA CYS A 107 -3.86 -4.89 20.71
C CYS A 107 -2.98 -4.97 19.46
N VAL A 108 -1.71 -4.53 19.55
CA VAL A 108 -0.74 -4.63 18.44
C VAL A 108 -0.52 -6.08 18.04
N GLN A 109 -0.24 -6.96 19.00
CA GLN A 109 0.01 -8.37 18.74
C GLN A 109 -1.16 -9.05 18.00
N ARG A 110 -2.40 -8.74 18.40
CA ARG A 110 -3.60 -9.34 17.79
C ARG A 110 -3.99 -8.73 16.45
N LYS A 111 -3.84 -7.42 16.27
CA LYS A 111 -4.34 -6.70 15.08
C LYS A 111 -3.30 -6.52 13.99
N LEU A 112 -2.00 -6.56 14.32
CA LEU A 112 -0.94 -6.38 13.34
C LEU A 112 -0.78 -7.66 12.50
N PRO A 113 -0.85 -7.57 11.16
CA PRO A 113 -0.70 -8.75 10.30
C PRO A 113 0.78 -9.15 10.17
N TRP A 114 1.30 -9.85 11.18
CA TRP A 114 2.71 -10.30 11.24
C TRP A 114 3.17 -11.07 10.01
N GLY A 115 2.26 -11.82 9.39
CA GLY A 115 2.52 -12.52 8.13
C GLY A 115 2.98 -11.59 7.01
N ILE A 116 2.45 -10.37 6.91
CA ILE A 116 2.87 -9.38 5.89
C ILE A 116 4.28 -8.86 6.20
N VAL A 117 4.62 -8.66 7.47
CA VAL A 117 5.96 -8.22 7.89
C VAL A 117 6.99 -9.29 7.54
N LEU A 118 6.71 -10.55 7.90
CA LEU A 118 7.57 -11.70 7.58
C LEU A 118 7.69 -11.92 6.07
N LEU A 119 6.59 -11.77 5.33
CA LEU A 119 6.58 -11.90 3.87
C LEU A 119 7.48 -10.86 3.20
N ARG A 120 7.42 -9.59 3.63
CA ARG A 120 8.32 -8.53 3.11
C ARG A 120 9.79 -8.87 3.38
N GLY A 121 10.11 -9.34 4.60
CA GLY A 121 11.46 -9.80 4.93
C GLY A 121 11.91 -11.00 4.07
N GLY A 122 11.01 -11.96 3.85
CA GLY A 122 11.23 -13.08 2.94
C GLY A 122 11.46 -12.65 1.49
N GLY A 123 10.79 -11.60 1.01
CA GLY A 123 11.05 -11.00 -0.31
C GLY A 123 12.46 -10.45 -0.46
N PHE A 124 12.95 -9.72 0.53
CA PHE A 124 14.33 -9.24 0.52
C PHE A 124 15.33 -10.40 0.60
N SER A 125 15.03 -11.45 1.36
CA SER A 125 15.84 -12.67 1.38
C SER A 125 15.84 -13.39 0.02
N MET A 126 14.69 -13.49 -0.65
CA MET A 126 14.60 -14.07 -2.00
C MET A 126 15.35 -13.21 -3.01
N ALA A 127 15.28 -11.89 -2.91
CA ALA A 127 16.04 -10.97 -3.75
C ALA A 127 17.54 -11.27 -3.67
N LEU A 128 18.06 -11.37 -2.45
CA LEU A 128 19.45 -11.71 -2.22
C LEU A 128 19.76 -13.14 -2.69
N ALA A 129 18.87 -14.11 -2.47
CA ALA A 129 19.07 -15.48 -2.93
C ALA A 129 19.16 -15.58 -4.46
N VAL A 130 18.35 -14.81 -5.20
CA VAL A 130 18.38 -14.76 -6.67
C VAL A 130 19.72 -14.21 -7.17
N THR A 131 20.31 -13.23 -6.48
CA THR A 131 21.63 -12.69 -6.86
C THR A 131 22.77 -13.62 -6.45
N THR A 132 22.75 -14.17 -5.24
CA THR A 132 23.83 -15.04 -4.74
C THR A 132 23.83 -16.42 -5.38
N SER A 133 22.68 -16.92 -5.85
CA SER A 133 22.59 -18.22 -6.55
C SER A 133 23.02 -18.17 -8.01
N GLY A 134 23.26 -16.98 -8.58
CA GLY A 134 23.52 -16.81 -10.01
C GLY A 134 22.29 -16.99 -10.90
N LEU A 135 21.09 -17.20 -10.33
CA LEU A 135 19.85 -17.27 -11.11
C LEU A 135 19.59 -15.97 -11.87
N SER A 136 19.98 -14.85 -11.29
CA SER A 136 20.00 -13.53 -11.93
C SER A 136 20.76 -13.51 -13.27
N GLU A 137 21.94 -14.11 -13.29
CA GLU A 137 22.82 -14.18 -14.46
C GLU A 137 22.31 -15.20 -15.48
N LEU A 138 21.77 -16.33 -15.02
CA LEU A 138 21.10 -17.31 -15.89
C LEU A 138 19.89 -16.71 -16.59
N ILE A 139 19.02 -16.00 -15.87
CA ILE A 139 17.87 -15.31 -16.46
C ILE A 139 18.36 -14.23 -17.43
N GLY A 140 19.36 -13.43 -17.04
CA GLY A 140 19.96 -12.40 -17.89
C GLY A 140 20.51 -12.95 -19.21
N THR A 141 21.27 -14.05 -19.15
CA THR A 141 21.82 -14.73 -20.33
C THR A 141 20.72 -15.32 -21.21
N GLN A 142 19.70 -15.96 -20.65
CA GLN A 142 18.55 -16.44 -21.43
C GLN A 142 17.80 -15.29 -22.11
N LEU A 143 17.60 -14.16 -21.43
CA LEU A 143 16.99 -12.98 -22.03
C LEU A 143 17.90 -12.29 -23.05
N SER A 144 19.22 -12.42 -22.94
CA SER A 144 20.16 -11.91 -23.96
C SER A 144 19.97 -12.64 -25.31
N HIS A 145 19.54 -13.90 -25.29
CA HIS A 145 19.12 -14.62 -26.51
C HIS A 145 17.76 -14.15 -27.04
N LEU A 146 16.96 -13.47 -26.23
CA LEU A 146 15.73 -12.77 -26.64
C LEU A 146 16.01 -11.30 -27.03
N SER A 147 17.23 -10.99 -27.52
CA SER A 147 17.62 -9.64 -27.98
C SER A 147 16.73 -9.00 -29.06
N PHE A 148 15.73 -9.73 -29.58
CA PHE A 148 14.68 -9.22 -30.44
C PHE A 148 13.53 -8.52 -29.69
N ILE A 149 13.36 -8.76 -28.38
CA ILE A 149 12.30 -8.14 -27.58
C ILE A 149 12.74 -6.76 -27.11
N SER A 150 12.00 -5.73 -27.53
CA SER A 150 12.20 -4.37 -27.04
C SER A 150 11.90 -4.25 -25.55
N LEU A 151 12.50 -3.28 -24.86
CA LEU A 151 12.23 -2.99 -23.45
C LEU A 151 10.72 -2.83 -23.16
N PHE A 152 9.98 -2.25 -24.11
CA PHE A 152 8.53 -2.16 -24.08
C PHE A 152 7.84 -3.53 -23.99
N GLY A 153 8.31 -4.51 -24.77
CA GLY A 153 7.81 -5.89 -24.72
C GLY A 153 8.05 -6.56 -23.38
N ILE A 154 9.22 -6.35 -22.76
CA ILE A 154 9.52 -6.87 -21.42
C ILE A 154 8.54 -6.30 -20.39
N ILE A 155 8.28 -5.00 -20.42
CA ILE A 155 7.33 -4.33 -19.52
C ILE A 155 5.93 -4.93 -19.66
N ILE A 156 5.46 -5.18 -20.89
CA ILE A 156 4.15 -5.80 -21.14
C ILE A 156 4.10 -7.21 -20.57
N VAL A 157 5.13 -8.04 -20.81
CA VAL A 157 5.17 -9.43 -20.32
C VAL A 157 5.09 -9.45 -18.79
N PHE A 158 5.90 -8.64 -18.10
CA PHE A 158 5.85 -8.54 -16.64
C PHE A 158 4.51 -8.00 -16.13
N SER A 159 3.92 -7.03 -16.81
CA SER A 159 2.61 -6.47 -16.44
C SER A 159 1.49 -7.51 -16.55
N VAL A 160 1.44 -8.24 -17.66
CA VAL A 160 0.45 -9.31 -17.88
C VAL A 160 0.65 -10.46 -16.91
N LEU A 161 1.90 -10.92 -16.74
CA LEU A 161 2.24 -11.97 -15.77
C LEU A 161 1.77 -11.59 -14.36
N THR A 162 2.10 -10.38 -13.91
CA THR A 162 1.70 -9.87 -12.59
C THR A 162 0.19 -9.77 -12.47
N ALA A 163 -0.48 -9.23 -13.49
CA ALA A 163 -1.94 -9.06 -13.50
C ALA A 163 -2.70 -10.38 -13.51
N VAL A 164 -2.11 -11.47 -14.01
CA VAL A 164 -2.69 -12.83 -13.90
C VAL A 164 -2.38 -13.43 -12.54
N CYS A 165 -1.12 -13.39 -12.09
CA CYS A 165 -0.71 -13.95 -10.79
C CYS A 165 -1.48 -13.35 -9.62
N THR A 166 -1.79 -12.05 -9.66
CA THR A 166 -2.51 -11.37 -8.57
C THR A 166 -3.96 -11.81 -8.36
N GLU A 167 -4.55 -12.57 -9.29
CA GLU A 167 -5.90 -13.12 -9.10
C GLU A 167 -5.89 -14.38 -8.23
N PHE A 168 -4.76 -15.09 -8.21
CA PHE A 168 -4.59 -16.36 -7.49
C PHE A 168 -3.80 -16.18 -6.19
N ALA A 169 -2.95 -15.17 -6.12
CA ALA A 169 -2.10 -14.88 -4.98
C ALA A 169 -2.38 -13.48 -4.42
N SER A 170 -2.13 -13.29 -3.12
CA SER A 170 -2.29 -11.96 -2.51
C SER A 170 -1.40 -10.92 -3.20
N ASN A 171 -1.90 -9.69 -3.37
CA ASN A 171 -1.20 -8.58 -4.00
C ASN A 171 0.22 -8.40 -3.43
N SER A 172 0.35 -8.46 -2.09
CA SER A 172 1.64 -8.36 -1.41
C SER A 172 2.56 -9.54 -1.71
N ALA A 173 2.06 -10.78 -1.79
CA ALA A 173 2.88 -11.94 -2.14
C ALA A 173 3.38 -11.87 -3.58
N THR A 174 2.51 -11.51 -4.52
CA THR A 174 2.86 -11.35 -5.94
C THR A 174 3.97 -10.30 -6.11
N ALA A 175 3.84 -9.14 -5.48
CA ALA A 175 4.86 -8.10 -5.51
C ALA A 175 6.18 -8.56 -4.86
N THR A 176 6.11 -9.25 -3.72
CA THR A 176 7.27 -9.74 -2.97
C THR A 176 8.13 -10.72 -3.79
N VAL A 177 7.51 -11.52 -4.66
CA VAL A 177 8.21 -12.47 -5.53
C VAL A 177 8.73 -11.80 -6.80
N LEU A 178 7.92 -10.97 -7.47
CA LEU A 178 8.24 -10.45 -8.80
C LEU A 178 9.15 -9.21 -8.77
N LEU A 179 9.05 -8.34 -7.75
CA LEU A 179 9.85 -7.12 -7.69
C LEU A 179 11.36 -7.40 -7.62
N PRO A 180 11.86 -8.35 -6.82
CA PRO A 180 13.28 -8.68 -6.83
C PRO A 180 13.80 -9.18 -8.17
N ILE A 181 13.03 -10.03 -8.84
CA ILE A 181 13.40 -10.62 -10.13
C ILE A 181 13.50 -9.51 -11.19
N ALA A 182 12.49 -8.63 -11.21
CA ALA A 182 12.47 -7.47 -12.10
C ALA A 182 13.59 -6.46 -11.78
N ALA A 183 13.93 -6.28 -10.51
CA ALA A 183 15.00 -5.39 -10.10
C ALA A 183 16.36 -5.83 -10.61
N GLN A 184 16.58 -7.13 -10.53
CA GLN A 184 17.79 -7.75 -11.01
C GLN A 184 17.88 -7.74 -12.54
N LEU A 185 16.75 -7.98 -13.21
CA LEU A 185 16.68 -7.87 -14.66
C LEU A 185 16.98 -6.45 -15.15
N ALA A 186 16.43 -5.42 -14.48
CA ALA A 186 16.72 -4.03 -14.81
C ALA A 186 18.22 -3.72 -14.70
N SER A 187 18.86 -4.22 -13.64
CA SER A 187 20.29 -4.05 -13.39
C SER A 187 21.14 -4.72 -14.48
N HIS A 188 20.75 -5.91 -14.94
CA HIS A 188 21.45 -6.63 -16.00
C HIS A 188 21.29 -5.96 -17.38
N LEU A 189 20.09 -5.46 -17.69
CA LEU A 189 19.81 -4.72 -18.92
C LEU A 189 20.34 -3.28 -18.91
N GLN A 190 20.90 -2.82 -17.79
CA GLN A 190 21.35 -1.44 -17.55
C GLN A 190 20.28 -0.38 -17.84
N VAL A 191 19.03 -0.70 -17.54
CA VAL A 191 17.89 0.20 -17.67
C VAL A 191 17.47 0.75 -16.31
N ASN A 192 16.75 1.87 -16.32
CA ASN A 192 16.21 2.43 -15.09
C ASN A 192 15.27 1.41 -14.42
N LEU A 193 15.60 1.05 -13.18
CA LEU A 193 14.87 0.11 -12.33
C LEU A 193 13.36 0.40 -12.27
N LEU A 194 13.00 1.68 -12.21
CA LEU A 194 11.61 2.13 -12.03
C LEU A 194 10.72 1.73 -13.21
N LEU A 195 11.28 1.53 -14.42
CA LEU A 195 10.54 1.07 -15.60
C LEU A 195 9.91 -0.30 -15.43
N LEU A 196 10.51 -1.19 -14.63
CA LEU A 196 9.98 -2.52 -14.35
C LEU A 196 9.24 -2.58 -13.01
N LEU A 197 9.69 -1.84 -11.99
CA LEU A 197 9.09 -1.89 -10.66
C LEU A 197 7.72 -1.21 -10.60
N ILE A 198 7.51 -0.09 -11.29
CA ILE A 198 6.23 0.64 -11.27
C ILE A 198 5.11 -0.22 -11.88
N PRO A 199 5.26 -0.81 -13.09
CA PRO A 199 4.22 -1.67 -13.66
C PRO A 199 3.88 -2.87 -12.79
N ILE A 200 4.88 -3.54 -12.21
CA ILE A 200 4.66 -4.71 -11.36
C ILE A 200 3.92 -4.32 -10.07
N THR A 201 4.31 -3.23 -9.41
CA THR A 201 3.61 -2.78 -8.19
C THR A 201 2.15 -2.44 -8.47
N LEU A 202 1.87 -1.70 -9.55
CA LEU A 202 0.49 -1.33 -9.92
C LEU A 202 -0.32 -2.54 -10.40
N CYS A 203 0.21 -3.38 -11.28
CA CYS A 203 -0.47 -4.59 -11.76
C CYS A 203 -0.75 -5.57 -10.64
N SER A 204 0.10 -5.65 -9.61
CA SER A 204 -0.17 -6.49 -8.43
C SER A 204 -1.35 -6.00 -7.60
N SER A 205 -1.88 -4.80 -7.87
CA SER A 205 -3.09 -4.28 -7.23
C SER A 205 -4.35 -4.44 -8.08
N PHE A 206 -4.22 -4.84 -9.36
CA PHE A 206 -5.33 -4.97 -10.31
C PHE A 206 -6.02 -6.33 -10.24
N ALA A 207 -6.39 -6.75 -9.03
CA ALA A 207 -7.11 -8.00 -8.76
C ALA A 207 -8.64 -7.75 -8.84
N PHE A 208 -9.22 -7.93 -10.03
CA PHE A 208 -10.60 -7.56 -10.34
C PHE A 208 -11.46 -8.73 -10.84
N VAL A 209 -10.85 -9.83 -11.26
CA VAL A 209 -11.54 -10.91 -12.00
C VAL A 209 -12.16 -11.92 -11.05
N LEU A 210 -11.45 -12.30 -9.99
CA LEU A 210 -11.88 -13.34 -9.05
C LEU A 210 -12.29 -12.75 -7.69
N PRO A 211 -13.34 -13.30 -7.05
CA PRO A 211 -13.77 -12.87 -5.73
C PRO A 211 -12.71 -13.14 -4.65
N VAL A 212 -11.89 -14.17 -4.84
CA VAL A 212 -10.80 -14.54 -3.91
C VAL A 212 -9.62 -13.55 -3.97
N GLY A 213 -9.51 -12.75 -5.04
CA GLY A 213 -8.38 -11.86 -5.25
C GLY A 213 -8.23 -10.76 -4.20
N THR A 214 -9.34 -10.19 -3.71
CA THR A 214 -9.31 -9.21 -2.61
C THR A 214 -10.50 -9.35 -1.66
N PRO A 215 -10.35 -8.98 -0.38
CA PRO A 215 -11.44 -9.00 0.59
C PRO A 215 -12.64 -8.13 0.19
N ALA A 216 -12.40 -7.02 -0.51
CA ALA A 216 -13.46 -6.14 -1.01
C ALA A 216 -14.32 -6.85 -2.07
N ASN A 217 -13.68 -7.56 -3.01
CA ASN A 217 -14.37 -8.35 -4.03
C ASN A 217 -15.19 -9.48 -3.40
N ALA A 218 -14.62 -10.19 -2.43
CA ALA A 218 -15.31 -11.25 -1.69
C ALA A 218 -16.55 -10.73 -0.94
N LEU A 219 -16.43 -9.58 -0.28
CA LEU A 219 -17.54 -8.97 0.48
C LEU A 219 -18.71 -8.62 -0.44
N VAL A 220 -18.45 -8.00 -1.59
CA VAL A 220 -19.50 -7.64 -2.55
C VAL A 220 -20.10 -8.91 -3.18
N PHE A 221 -19.28 -9.91 -3.50
CA PHE A 221 -19.74 -11.18 -4.05
C PHE A 221 -20.74 -11.88 -3.13
N GLU A 222 -20.44 -11.95 -1.83
CA GLU A 222 -21.32 -12.54 -0.81
C GLU A 222 -22.58 -11.70 -0.60
N HIS A 223 -22.43 -10.38 -0.45
CA HIS A 223 -23.56 -9.48 -0.13
C HIS A 223 -24.56 -9.37 -1.28
N ALA A 224 -24.08 -9.25 -2.52
CA ALA A 224 -24.91 -9.12 -3.71
C ALA A 224 -25.30 -10.48 -4.33
N LYS A 225 -24.87 -11.61 -3.72
CA LYS A 225 -25.15 -12.99 -4.20
C LYS A 225 -24.83 -13.17 -5.68
N LEU A 226 -23.68 -12.64 -6.11
CA LEU A 226 -23.25 -12.65 -7.51
C LEU A 226 -22.81 -14.06 -7.94
N LYS A 227 -22.88 -14.36 -9.24
CA LYS A 227 -22.20 -15.53 -9.81
C LYS A 227 -20.79 -15.13 -10.23
N ALA A 228 -19.87 -16.09 -10.25
CA ALA A 228 -18.48 -15.82 -10.67
C ALA A 228 -18.40 -15.23 -12.08
N THR A 229 -19.30 -15.66 -12.98
CA THR A 229 -19.43 -15.12 -14.35
C THR A 229 -19.76 -13.64 -14.38
N ASP A 230 -20.48 -13.13 -13.38
CA ASP A 230 -20.91 -11.73 -13.31
C ASP A 230 -19.73 -10.81 -12.97
N MET A 231 -18.67 -11.35 -12.37
CA MET A 231 -17.43 -10.62 -12.02
C MET A 231 -16.35 -10.74 -13.10
N ILE A 232 -16.25 -11.89 -13.77
CA ILE A 232 -15.15 -12.16 -14.71
C ILE A 232 -15.10 -11.14 -15.85
N ILE A 233 -16.23 -10.87 -16.52
CA ILE A 233 -16.27 -9.98 -17.69
C ILE A 233 -15.97 -8.52 -17.29
N PRO A 234 -16.66 -7.91 -16.29
CA PRO A 234 -16.34 -6.55 -15.85
C PRO A 234 -14.92 -6.43 -15.29
N GLY A 235 -14.44 -7.48 -14.60
CA GLY A 235 -13.09 -7.52 -14.05
C GLY A 235 -12.02 -7.51 -15.14
N LEU A 236 -12.19 -8.30 -16.20
CA LEU A 236 -11.28 -8.32 -17.36
C LEU A 236 -11.25 -6.99 -18.10
N ILE A 237 -12.42 -6.38 -18.32
CA ILE A 237 -12.51 -5.06 -18.97
C ILE A 237 -11.79 -4.00 -18.14
N THR A 238 -12.09 -3.94 -16.84
CA THR A 238 -11.47 -2.98 -15.92
C THR A 238 -9.96 -3.18 -15.83
N LYS A 239 -9.51 -4.44 -15.77
CA LYS A 239 -8.08 -4.79 -15.78
C LYS A 239 -7.38 -4.30 -17.04
N LEU A 240 -7.96 -4.56 -18.22
CA LEU A 240 -7.39 -4.12 -19.48
C LEU A 240 -7.27 -2.59 -19.54
N ILE A 241 -8.32 -1.88 -19.12
CA ILE A 241 -8.31 -0.41 -19.04
C ILE A 241 -7.19 0.06 -18.08
N CYS A 242 -7.10 -0.50 -16.88
CA CYS A 242 -6.06 -0.13 -15.91
C CYS A 242 -4.64 -0.41 -16.41
N VAL A 243 -4.41 -1.52 -17.11
CA VAL A 243 -3.10 -1.83 -17.70
C VAL A 243 -2.74 -0.84 -18.80
N VAL A 244 -3.68 -0.52 -19.69
CA VAL A 244 -3.46 0.49 -20.76
C VAL A 244 -3.19 1.87 -20.16
N VAL A 245 -4.01 2.30 -19.19
CA VAL A 245 -3.84 3.59 -18.50
C VAL A 245 -2.50 3.63 -17.76
N MET A 246 -2.10 2.53 -17.12
CA MET A 246 -0.80 2.43 -16.45
C MET A 246 0.35 2.57 -17.43
N LEU A 247 0.31 1.87 -18.57
CA LEU A 247 1.35 1.97 -19.60
C LEU A 247 1.45 3.39 -20.17
N LEU A 248 0.30 4.03 -20.46
CA LEU A 248 0.27 5.42 -20.92
C LEU A 248 0.87 6.36 -19.88
N ASN A 249 0.51 6.22 -18.60
CA ASN A 249 1.06 7.04 -17.53
C ASN A 249 2.56 6.82 -17.34
N LEU A 250 3.05 5.58 -17.47
CA LEU A 250 4.48 5.27 -17.36
C LEU A 250 5.30 6.03 -18.41
N TYR A 251 4.86 6.04 -19.67
CA TYR A 251 5.58 6.70 -20.77
C TYR A 251 5.36 8.21 -20.85
N THR A 252 4.35 8.77 -20.18
CA THR A 252 4.04 10.21 -20.18
C THR A 252 4.44 10.89 -18.88
N PHE A 253 3.72 10.64 -17.79
CA PHE A 253 3.99 11.22 -16.47
C PHE A 253 5.20 10.59 -15.80
N GLY A 254 5.38 9.28 -15.94
CA GLY A 254 6.50 8.56 -15.37
C GLY A 254 7.84 9.03 -15.96
N SER A 255 7.91 9.20 -17.29
CA SER A 255 9.10 9.70 -17.96
C SER A 255 9.44 11.12 -17.53
N TYR A 256 8.43 11.99 -17.33
CA TYR A 256 8.61 13.36 -16.85
C TYR A 256 9.04 13.46 -15.38
N LEU A 257 8.46 12.64 -14.49
CA LEU A 257 8.72 12.71 -13.04
C LEU A 257 10.03 12.02 -12.63
N PHE A 258 10.38 10.92 -13.31
CA PHE A 258 11.46 10.03 -12.88
C PHE A 258 12.64 9.98 -13.87
N ASP A 259 12.64 10.83 -14.91
CA ASP A 259 13.65 10.85 -15.97
C ASP A 259 13.99 9.43 -16.49
N LEU A 260 12.96 8.65 -16.80
CA LEU A 260 13.08 7.22 -17.10
C LEU A 260 13.94 6.90 -18.35
N HIS A 261 14.26 7.90 -19.17
CA HIS A 261 15.15 7.79 -20.34
C HIS A 261 16.64 7.94 -20.01
N SER A 262 16.98 8.40 -18.81
CA SER A 262 18.36 8.41 -18.34
C SER A 262 18.71 7.02 -17.79
N SER A 263 19.75 6.40 -18.35
CA SER A 263 20.37 5.22 -17.75
C SER A 263 20.83 5.56 -16.33
N PRO A 264 20.75 4.62 -15.36
CA PRO A 264 21.20 4.89 -14.01
C PRO A 264 22.67 5.32 -14.05
N ASN A 265 22.96 6.53 -13.57
CA ASN A 265 24.31 6.85 -13.09
C ASN A 265 24.52 5.94 -11.88
N ILE A 266 25.29 4.87 -12.09
CA ILE A 266 25.76 3.97 -11.03
C ILE A 266 26.50 4.79 -9.97
#